data_AF-A0A9X2Z5Z0-F1
#
_entry.id   AF-A0A9X2Z5Z0-F1
#
_cell.length_a   1.000
_cell.length_b   1.000
_cell.length_c   1.000
_cell.angle_alpha   90.00
_cell.angle_beta   90.00
_cell.angle_gamma   90.00
#
_symmetry.space_group_name_H-M   'P 1'
#
loop_
_entity.id
_entity.type
_entity.pdbx_description
1 polymer ?
#
loop_
_entity_poly.entity_id
_entity_poly.type
_entity_poly.pdbx_seq_one_letter_code
_entity_poly.pdbx_strand_id
1 'polypeptide(L)'
;MKGTNRVDFTIDFALTSGDFGGTTGAAPSNHYTGTIDQSGSASGTTVNNAGVTNGWTIGGGFKCIGRAPAPQPKADPVPISDPGPAAPAPAPVPVEKPPTDAVRMLIVRRVLDVQVTVSSIANIAGQCTYDAREVNGVGVPVSRTFDLAPRGSTTLTFLAPLLGQTYRVVVACQGDFKGQNVEFGRAEQDVSG
;
A
#
# COMPACT_ATOMS: atom_id res chain seq x y z
N MET A 1 -25.74 2.54 8.26
CA MET A 1 -24.85 2.26 7.11
C MET A 1 -24.60 0.75 7.08
N LYS A 2 -24.87 0.05 5.96
CA LYS A 2 -24.64 -1.40 5.83
C LYS A 2 -23.62 -1.65 4.71
N GLY A 3 -22.35 -1.44 5.02
CA GLY A 3 -21.23 -2.05 4.31
C GLY A 3 -20.57 -3.01 5.29
N THR A 4 -20.22 -4.22 4.86
CA THR A 4 -19.52 -5.16 5.73
C THR A 4 -18.10 -4.64 5.95
N ASN A 5 -17.78 -4.25 7.18
CA ASN A 5 -16.42 -3.85 7.61
C ASN A 5 -15.47 -5.06 7.63
N ARG A 6 -15.54 -5.94 6.63
CA ARG A 6 -14.81 -7.21 6.56
C ARG A 6 -13.63 -7.06 5.61
N VAL A 7 -12.48 -7.55 6.05
CA VAL A 7 -11.26 -7.72 5.28
C VAL A 7 -11.19 -9.19 4.86
N ASP A 8 -10.94 -9.43 3.57
CA ASP A 8 -10.83 -10.78 3.01
C ASP A 8 -9.98 -10.70 1.73
N PHE A 9 -8.71 -11.10 1.80
CA PHE A 9 -7.80 -11.12 0.65
C PHE A 9 -6.66 -12.10 0.85
N THR A 10 -5.99 -12.48 -0.25
CA THR A 10 -4.79 -13.33 -0.23
C THR A 10 -3.61 -12.57 -0.82
N ILE A 11 -2.45 -12.68 -0.18
CA ILE A 11 -1.17 -12.21 -0.72
C ILE A 11 -0.38 -13.44 -1.13
N ASP A 12 -0.05 -13.51 -2.41
CA ASP A 12 0.89 -14.48 -2.95
C ASP A 12 2.30 -13.87 -2.92
N PHE A 13 3.26 -14.57 -2.31
CA PHE A 13 4.64 -14.10 -2.25
C PHE A 13 5.42 -14.62 -3.46
N ALA A 14 6.02 -13.71 -4.23
CA ALA A 14 6.96 -14.10 -5.28
C ALA A 14 8.27 -14.62 -4.63
N LEU A 15 8.64 -15.86 -4.93
CA LEU A 15 9.91 -16.45 -4.49
C LEU A 15 11.06 -15.85 -5.30
N THR A 16 11.84 -14.94 -4.71
CA THR A 16 13.03 -14.35 -5.36
C THR A 16 14.35 -15.03 -5.01
N SER A 17 14.39 -15.96 -4.04
CA SER A 17 15.41 -17.03 -3.90
C SER A 17 15.26 -17.79 -2.58
N GLY A 18 15.38 -19.13 -2.63
CA GLY A 18 15.48 -20.00 -1.45
C GLY A 18 15.10 -21.45 -1.75
N ASP A 19 16.08 -22.36 -1.65
CA ASP A 19 15.85 -23.81 -1.60
C ASP A 19 15.20 -24.18 -0.26
N PHE A 20 13.89 -24.37 -0.27
CA PHE A 20 13.24 -25.20 0.74
C PHE A 20 13.08 -26.59 0.13
N GLY A 21 13.80 -27.58 0.68
CA GLY A 21 13.67 -28.97 0.29
C GLY A 21 12.23 -29.45 0.48
N GLY A 22 11.43 -29.38 -0.57
CA GLY A 22 10.02 -29.74 -0.53
C GLY A 22 9.32 -29.44 -1.85
N THR A 23 9.21 -30.49 -2.67
CA THR A 23 8.34 -30.70 -3.84
C THR A 23 7.49 -29.52 -4.30
N THR A 24 7.80 -28.99 -5.50
CA THR A 24 6.89 -28.33 -6.46
C THR A 24 5.52 -27.91 -5.89
N GLY A 25 5.52 -26.95 -4.97
CA GLY A 25 4.33 -26.42 -4.32
C GLY A 25 4.07 -25.00 -4.80
N ALA A 26 2.80 -24.61 -4.85
CA ALA A 26 2.39 -23.24 -5.16
C ALA A 26 3.21 -22.22 -4.34
N ALA A 27 3.42 -21.03 -4.91
CA ALA A 27 4.07 -19.93 -4.23
C ALA A 27 3.48 -19.76 -2.81
N PRO A 28 4.31 -19.57 -1.77
CA PRO A 28 3.79 -19.38 -0.44
C PRO A 28 2.81 -18.22 -0.45
N SER A 29 1.67 -18.41 0.21
CA SER A 29 0.62 -17.41 0.29
C SER A 29 0.11 -17.29 1.71
N ASN A 30 -0.37 -16.09 2.04
CA ASN A 30 -1.05 -15.79 3.28
C ASN A 30 -2.45 -15.26 2.96
N HIS A 31 -3.46 -15.91 3.52
CA HIS A 31 -4.84 -15.47 3.46
C HIS A 31 -5.18 -14.66 4.71
N TYR A 32 -5.71 -13.45 4.54
CA TYR A 32 -6.03 -12.50 5.60
C TYR A 32 -7.54 -12.31 5.68
N THR A 33 -8.09 -12.55 6.87
CA THR A 33 -9.48 -12.24 7.21
C THR A 33 -9.51 -11.33 8.42
N GLY A 34 -10.47 -10.41 8.49
CA GLY A 34 -10.56 -9.51 9.64
C GLY A 34 -11.69 -8.51 9.55
N THR A 35 -11.67 -7.54 10.46
CA THR A 35 -12.65 -6.45 10.51
C THR A 35 -11.99 -5.09 10.71
N ILE A 36 -12.65 -4.05 10.22
CA ILE A 36 -12.28 -2.65 10.46
C ILE A 36 -13.24 -2.08 11.51
N ASP A 37 -12.69 -1.52 12.58
CA ASP A 37 -13.47 -0.87 13.63
C ASP A 37 -13.84 0.59 13.28
N GLN A 38 -14.61 1.23 14.16
CA GLN A 38 -15.05 2.61 13.96
C GLN A 38 -13.91 3.64 14.05
N SER A 39 -12.78 3.28 14.67
CA SER A 39 -11.58 4.11 14.71
C SER A 39 -10.78 4.06 13.39
N GLY A 40 -11.18 3.17 12.47
CA GLY A 40 -10.43 2.89 11.26
C GLY A 40 -9.20 2.03 11.53
N SER A 41 -9.19 1.25 12.61
CA SER A 41 -8.18 0.21 12.87
C SER A 41 -8.68 -1.13 12.35
N ALA A 42 -7.80 -1.91 11.75
CA ALA A 42 -8.12 -3.23 11.23
C ALA A 42 -7.44 -4.32 12.04
N SER A 43 -8.14 -5.42 12.32
CA SER A 43 -7.60 -6.57 13.03
C SER A 43 -8.19 -7.87 12.50
N GLY A 44 -7.46 -8.98 12.62
CA GLY A 44 -7.97 -10.27 12.21
C GLY A 44 -6.97 -11.41 12.31
N THR A 45 -7.18 -12.42 11.48
CA THR A 45 -6.34 -13.62 11.40
C THR A 45 -5.70 -13.77 10.02
N THR A 46 -4.50 -14.32 10.00
CA THR A 46 -3.79 -14.74 8.79
C THR A 46 -3.62 -16.25 8.82
N VAL A 47 -3.86 -16.94 7.70
CA VAL A 47 -3.59 -18.37 7.53
C VAL A 47 -2.60 -18.55 6.37
N ASN A 48 -1.50 -19.26 6.61
CA ASN A 48 -0.55 -19.60 5.54
C ASN A 48 -0.93 -20.91 4.83
N ASN A 49 -0.22 -21.23 3.75
CA ASN A 49 -0.38 -22.49 3.00
C ASN A 49 -0.16 -23.78 3.81
N ALA A 50 0.52 -23.70 4.96
CA ALA A 50 0.69 -24.80 5.91
C ALA A 50 -0.42 -24.86 6.99
N GLY A 51 -1.43 -24.00 6.90
CA GLY A 51 -2.53 -23.91 7.87
C GLY A 51 -2.17 -23.21 9.19
N VAL A 52 -0.99 -22.63 9.30
CA VAL A 52 -0.56 -21.89 10.50
C VAL A 52 -1.33 -20.58 10.57
N THR A 53 -1.95 -20.32 11.73
CA THR A 53 -2.79 -19.14 11.97
C THR A 53 -2.10 -18.15 12.90
N ASN A 54 -2.08 -16.87 12.54
CA ASN A 54 -1.58 -15.78 13.38
C ASN A 54 -2.59 -14.64 13.50
N GLY A 55 -2.61 -13.94 14.63
CA GLY A 55 -3.36 -12.69 14.79
C GLY A 55 -2.61 -11.51 14.18
N TRP A 56 -3.33 -10.55 13.61
CA TRP A 56 -2.75 -9.31 13.09
C TRP A 56 -3.58 -8.09 13.51
N THR A 57 -2.92 -6.94 13.60
CA THR A 57 -3.55 -5.65 13.87
C THR A 57 -2.79 -4.55 13.14
N ILE A 58 -3.52 -3.63 12.52
CA ILE A 58 -2.98 -2.47 11.81
C ILE A 58 -3.74 -1.23 12.30
N GLY A 59 -3.00 -0.26 12.84
CA GLY A 59 -3.58 0.99 13.33
C GLY A 59 -3.85 1.99 12.21
N GLY A 60 -5.05 2.59 12.26
CA GLY A 60 -5.41 3.88 11.65
C GLY A 60 -5.52 3.97 10.12
N GLY A 61 -6.54 4.70 9.65
CA GLY A 61 -6.59 5.27 8.30
C GLY A 61 -7.54 4.58 7.30
N PHE A 62 -8.15 3.45 7.66
CA PHE A 62 -9.19 2.85 6.82
C PHE A 62 -10.45 3.73 6.83
N LYS A 63 -10.92 4.13 5.65
CA LYS A 63 -12.17 4.90 5.50
C LYS A 63 -13.15 4.13 4.63
N CYS A 64 -14.39 4.01 5.09
CA CYS A 64 -15.48 3.51 4.25
C CYS A 64 -15.77 4.54 3.16
N ILE A 65 -15.47 4.20 1.90
CA ILE A 65 -16.02 4.92 0.76
C ILE A 65 -17.42 4.38 0.48
N GLY A 66 -18.44 5.21 0.68
CA GLY A 66 -19.81 4.84 0.32
C GLY A 66 -19.89 4.54 -1.18
N ARG A 67 -20.53 3.43 -1.56
CA ARG A 67 -20.82 3.16 -2.98
C ARG A 67 -21.74 4.27 -3.51
N ALA A 68 -21.38 4.85 -4.65
CA ALA A 68 -22.28 5.73 -5.39
C ALA A 68 -23.58 4.97 -5.73
N PRO A 69 -24.75 5.61 -5.69
CA PRO A 69 -26.00 4.98 -6.10
C PRO A 69 -25.88 4.42 -7.52
N ALA A 70 -26.38 3.22 -7.75
CA ALA A 70 -26.45 2.66 -9.10
C ALA A 70 -27.28 3.60 -10.00
N PRO A 71 -26.91 3.79 -11.29
CA PRO A 71 -27.75 4.52 -12.24
C PRO A 71 -29.15 3.88 -12.25
N GLN A 72 -30.18 4.66 -11.91
CA GLN A 72 -31.54 4.17 -12.04
C GLN A 72 -31.84 3.90 -13.53
N PRO A 73 -32.52 2.79 -13.87
CA PRO A 73 -33.02 2.57 -15.21
C PRO A 73 -33.84 3.77 -15.65
N LYS A 74 -33.55 4.26 -16.87
CA LYS A 74 -34.33 5.32 -17.52
C LYS A 74 -35.79 4.87 -17.54
N ALA A 75 -36.66 5.55 -16.79
CA ALA A 75 -38.09 5.32 -16.91
C ALA A 75 -38.56 5.83 -18.27
N ASP A 76 -39.42 5.06 -18.93
CA ASP A 76 -40.06 5.46 -20.20
C ASP A 76 -40.83 6.77 -20.03
N PRO A 77 -40.96 7.60 -21.10
CA PRO A 77 -41.59 8.91 -20.96
C PRO A 77 -43.09 8.78 -20.71
N VAL A 78 -43.54 9.24 -19.55
CA VAL A 78 -44.96 9.50 -19.26
C VAL A 78 -45.32 10.90 -19.79
N PRO A 79 -46.51 11.12 -20.38
CA PRO A 79 -46.91 12.43 -20.90
C PRO A 79 -47.01 13.47 -19.78
N ILE A 80 -46.54 14.67 -20.09
CA ILE A 80 -46.31 15.80 -19.18
C ILE A 80 -47.65 16.39 -18.72
N SER A 81 -47.82 16.58 -17.41
CA SER A 81 -48.81 17.51 -16.84
C SER A 81 -48.27 18.13 -15.54
N ASP A 82 -48.30 19.47 -15.53
CA ASP A 82 -48.02 20.45 -14.45
C ASP A 82 -46.59 20.82 -14.01
N PRO A 83 -46.35 22.13 -13.73
CA PRO A 83 -45.04 22.65 -13.32
C PRO A 83 -44.80 22.38 -11.83
N GLY A 84 -44.18 21.24 -11.53
CA GLY A 84 -43.64 20.95 -10.20
C GLY A 84 -42.39 21.80 -9.88
N PRO A 85 -42.04 21.98 -8.58
CA PRO A 85 -40.91 22.79 -8.16
C PRO A 85 -39.62 22.34 -8.83
N ALA A 86 -38.79 23.30 -9.26
CA ALA A 86 -37.51 23.03 -9.90
C ALA A 86 -36.69 22.00 -9.12
N ALA A 87 -36.28 20.93 -9.80
CA ALA A 87 -35.45 19.89 -9.22
C ALA A 87 -34.17 20.52 -8.60
N PRO A 88 -33.74 20.10 -7.40
CA PRO A 88 -32.52 20.60 -6.80
C PRO A 88 -31.33 20.35 -7.74
N ALA A 89 -30.46 21.35 -7.88
CA ALA A 89 -29.24 21.21 -8.68
C ALA A 89 -28.43 19.98 -8.21
N PRO A 90 -27.78 19.24 -9.14
CA PRO A 90 -26.97 18.08 -8.78
C PRO A 90 -25.90 18.47 -7.75
N ALA A 91 -25.76 17.67 -6.70
CA ALA A 91 -24.69 17.86 -5.74
C ALA A 91 -23.32 17.78 -6.45
N PRO A 92 -22.36 18.67 -6.13
CA PRO A 92 -21.04 18.62 -6.75
C PRO A 92 -20.36 17.28 -6.48
N VAL A 93 -19.85 16.65 -7.54
CA VAL A 93 -19.14 15.37 -7.46
C VAL A 93 -17.89 15.57 -6.58
N PRO A 94 -17.63 14.71 -5.58
CA PRO A 94 -16.44 14.82 -4.76
C PRO A 94 -15.18 14.75 -5.64
N VAL A 95 -14.36 15.80 -5.60
CA VAL A 95 -13.08 15.83 -6.30
C VAL A 95 -12.14 14.85 -5.60
N GLU A 96 -11.82 13.76 -6.28
CA GLU A 96 -10.84 12.78 -5.83
C GLU A 96 -9.46 13.43 -5.71
N LYS A 97 -8.87 13.34 -4.50
CA LYS A 97 -7.59 13.94 -4.15
C LYS A 97 -6.42 13.01 -4.53
N PRO A 98 -5.24 13.57 -4.84
CA PRO A 98 -4.04 12.76 -5.06
C PRO A 98 -3.71 11.91 -3.82
N PRO A 99 -3.25 10.66 -4.00
CA PRO A 99 -2.78 9.84 -2.89
C PRO A 99 -1.61 10.55 -2.18
N THR A 100 -1.59 10.43 -0.85
CA THR A 100 -0.51 10.93 0.02
C THR A 100 -0.18 9.84 1.03
N ASP A 101 1.06 9.83 1.52
CA ASP A 101 1.54 8.89 2.54
C ASP A 101 1.24 7.41 2.24
N ALA A 102 1.27 7.04 0.96
CA ALA A 102 0.86 5.70 0.54
C ALA A 102 2.01 4.68 0.57
N VAL A 103 3.25 5.11 0.78
CA VAL A 103 4.44 4.25 0.78
C VAL A 103 4.74 3.75 2.20
N ARG A 104 5.17 2.49 2.30
CA ARG A 104 5.71 1.88 3.53
C ARG A 104 7.05 1.25 3.21
N MET A 105 7.96 1.32 4.17
CA MET A 105 9.28 0.73 4.08
C MET A 105 9.48 -0.23 5.25
N LEU A 106 9.91 -1.45 4.95
CA LEU A 106 10.34 -2.44 5.91
C LEU A 106 11.81 -2.74 5.65
N ILE A 107 12.63 -2.62 6.69
CA ILE A 107 14.05 -2.91 6.63
C ILE A 107 14.35 -4.13 7.49
N VAL A 108 14.82 -5.20 6.86
CA VAL A 108 15.26 -6.42 7.54
C VAL A 108 16.77 -6.54 7.41
N ARG A 109 17.45 -6.49 8.54
CA ARG A 109 18.90 -6.67 8.59
C ARG A 109 19.24 -8.16 8.67
N ARG A 110 20.18 -8.58 7.83
CA ARG A 110 20.85 -9.88 7.89
C ARG A 110 22.33 -9.66 8.21
N VAL A 111 23.07 -10.76 8.33
CA VAL A 111 24.47 -10.74 8.78
C VAL A 111 25.35 -9.86 7.89
N LEU A 112 25.17 -9.89 6.57
CA LEU A 112 26.00 -9.15 5.60
C LEU A 112 25.22 -8.14 4.75
N ASP A 113 23.89 -8.24 4.74
CA ASP A 113 23.03 -7.45 3.88
C ASP A 113 21.85 -6.86 4.65
N VAL A 114 21.21 -5.89 4.01
CA VAL A 114 19.94 -5.31 4.43
C VAL A 114 18.97 -5.47 3.27
N GLN A 115 17.83 -6.09 3.56
CA GLN A 115 16.71 -6.18 2.65
C GLN A 115 15.73 -5.04 2.95
N VAL A 116 15.47 -4.22 1.94
CA VAL A 116 14.55 -3.08 2.00
C VAL A 116 13.35 -3.40 1.13
N THR A 117 12.22 -3.69 1.77
CA THR A 117 10.95 -3.89 1.07
C THR A 117 10.14 -2.61 1.11
N VAL A 118 9.87 -2.05 -0.07
CA VAL A 118 9.04 -0.87 -0.26
C VAL A 118 7.70 -1.33 -0.81
N SER A 119 6.61 -0.94 -0.16
CA SER A 119 5.24 -1.24 -0.60
C SER A 119 4.40 0.03 -0.70
N SER A 120 3.39 0.01 -1.55
CA SER A 120 2.45 1.13 -1.71
C SER A 120 1.01 0.64 -1.59
N ILE A 121 0.15 1.48 -1.02
CA ILE A 121 -1.32 1.30 -1.06
C ILE A 121 -1.98 2.14 -2.15
N ALA A 122 -1.22 3.00 -2.85
CA ALA A 122 -1.74 3.86 -3.90
C ALA A 122 -2.13 3.04 -5.14
N ASN A 123 -3.21 3.43 -5.81
CA ASN A 123 -3.67 2.79 -7.04
C ASN A 123 -3.02 3.36 -8.32
N ILE A 124 -1.86 4.00 -8.17
CA ILE A 124 -1.07 4.53 -9.27
C ILE A 124 0.30 3.88 -9.24
N ALA A 125 0.88 3.69 -10.43
CA ALA A 125 2.26 3.28 -10.56
C ALA A 125 3.16 4.49 -10.33
N GLY A 126 4.43 4.26 -10.01
CA GLY A 126 5.37 5.36 -9.97
C GLY A 126 6.83 4.96 -9.86
N GLN A 127 7.67 5.98 -9.98
CA GLN A 127 9.12 5.89 -9.81
C GLN A 127 9.45 6.23 -8.37
N CYS A 128 10.19 5.34 -7.71
CA CYS A 128 10.71 5.56 -6.38
C CYS A 128 12.22 5.76 -6.41
N THR A 129 12.71 6.64 -5.53
CA THR A 129 14.13 6.82 -5.25
C THR A 129 14.39 6.38 -3.82
N TYR A 130 15.31 5.43 -3.67
CA TYR A 130 15.93 5.06 -2.42
C TYR A 130 17.22 5.87 -2.25
N ASP A 131 17.38 6.54 -1.11
CA ASP A 131 18.58 7.27 -0.73
C ASP A 131 18.99 6.90 0.70
N ALA A 132 20.21 6.41 0.88
CA ALA A 132 20.80 6.12 2.18
C ALA A 132 22.05 6.98 2.38
N ARG A 133 22.11 7.71 3.50
CA ARG A 133 23.24 8.55 3.88
C ARG A 133 23.68 8.24 5.30
N GLU A 134 24.98 8.12 5.52
CA GLU A 134 25.51 7.92 6.86
C GLU A 134 25.30 9.19 7.70
N VAL A 135 24.80 9.02 8.92
CA VAL A 135 24.33 10.13 9.78
C VAL A 135 25.48 11.05 10.19
N ASN A 136 26.69 10.51 10.37
CA ASN A 136 27.88 11.29 10.73
C ASN A 136 28.67 11.80 9.50
N GLY A 137 28.18 11.54 8.28
CA GLY A 137 28.77 12.02 7.02
C GLY A 137 30.06 11.33 6.54
N VAL A 138 30.48 10.23 7.16
CA VAL A 138 31.73 9.52 6.83
C VAL A 138 31.51 8.31 5.92
N GLY A 139 30.28 7.78 5.87
CA GLY A 139 29.93 6.64 5.04
C GLY A 139 29.67 6.97 3.56
N VAL A 140 29.69 5.94 2.70
CA VAL A 140 29.43 6.07 1.26
C VAL A 140 27.92 6.14 1.04
N PRO A 141 27.37 7.22 0.45
CA PRO A 141 25.95 7.30 0.18
C PRO A 141 25.54 6.29 -0.89
N VAL A 142 24.35 5.71 -0.73
CA VAL A 142 23.77 4.77 -1.69
C VAL A 142 22.47 5.36 -2.21
N SER A 143 22.34 5.48 -3.54
CA SER A 143 21.11 5.94 -4.19
C SER A 143 20.70 4.99 -5.29
N ARG A 144 19.41 4.68 -5.39
CA ARG A 144 18.87 3.78 -6.42
C ARG A 144 17.44 4.14 -6.78
N THR A 145 17.16 4.21 -8.08
CA THR A 145 15.80 4.31 -8.60
C THR A 145 15.21 2.93 -8.91
N PHE A 146 13.91 2.79 -8.74
CA PHE A 146 13.16 1.58 -9.09
C PHE A 146 11.69 1.91 -9.34
N ASP A 147 11.02 1.05 -10.10
CA ASP A 147 9.59 1.17 -10.37
C ASP A 147 8.78 0.47 -9.28
N LEU A 148 7.67 1.08 -8.89
CA LEU A 148 6.70 0.52 -7.97
C LEU A 148 5.35 0.42 -8.67
N ALA A 149 4.88 -0.81 -8.83
CA ALA A 149 3.57 -1.09 -9.42
C ALA A 149 2.43 -0.53 -8.55
N PRO A 150 1.24 -0.25 -9.12
CA PRO A 150 0.06 0.14 -8.36
C PRO A 150 -0.25 -0.92 -7.30
N ARG A 151 -0.43 -0.49 -6.04
CA ARG A 151 -0.61 -1.37 -4.87
C ARG A 151 0.44 -2.48 -4.74
N GLY A 152 1.62 -2.26 -5.33
CA GLY A 152 2.68 -3.25 -5.44
C GLY A 152 3.69 -3.16 -4.31
N SER A 153 4.68 -4.05 -4.39
CA SER A 153 5.86 -4.02 -3.54
C SER A 153 7.10 -4.40 -4.33
N THR A 154 8.24 -3.83 -3.95
CA THR A 154 9.56 -4.11 -4.53
C THR A 154 10.55 -4.32 -3.38
N THR A 155 11.41 -5.33 -3.49
CA THR A 155 12.48 -5.58 -2.52
C THR A 155 13.84 -5.30 -3.14
N LEU A 156 14.65 -4.53 -2.41
CA LEU A 156 16.01 -4.16 -2.77
C LEU A 156 16.96 -4.76 -1.73
N THR A 157 18.14 -5.21 -2.17
CA THR A 157 19.18 -5.72 -1.28
C THR A 157 20.40 -4.81 -1.36
N PHE A 158 20.91 -4.42 -0.20
CA PHE A 158 22.10 -3.58 -0.04
C PHE A 158 23.05 -4.23 0.97
N LEU A 159 24.31 -3.80 0.98
CA LEU A 159 25.24 -4.20 2.05
C LEU A 159 24.79 -3.62 3.39
N ALA A 160 24.94 -4.39 4.46
CA ALA A 160 24.66 -3.91 5.80
C ALA A 160 25.66 -2.82 6.20
N PRO A 161 25.24 -1.80 6.97
CA PRO A 161 26.18 -0.87 7.59
C PRO A 161 27.20 -1.62 8.45
N LEU A 162 28.45 -1.13 8.44
CA LEU A 162 29.50 -1.64 9.32
C LEU A 162 29.19 -1.29 10.77
N LEU A 163 29.71 -2.08 11.71
CA LEU A 163 29.54 -1.86 13.15
C LEU A 163 29.82 -0.40 13.53
N GLY A 164 28.85 0.22 14.21
CA GLY A 164 28.95 1.62 14.65
C GLY A 164 28.62 2.67 13.58
N GLN A 165 28.25 2.26 12.35
CA GLN A 165 27.69 3.17 11.35
C GLN A 165 26.16 3.17 11.43
N THR A 166 25.56 4.34 11.28
CA THR A 166 24.10 4.49 11.13
C THR A 166 23.80 5.22 9.84
N TYR A 167 22.94 4.66 9.00
CA TYR A 167 22.45 5.28 7.79
C TYR A 167 21.01 5.73 7.96
N ARG A 168 20.74 6.96 7.57
CA ARG A 168 19.39 7.45 7.35
C ARG A 168 18.95 7.05 5.94
N VAL A 169 17.93 6.21 5.89
CA VAL A 169 17.32 5.73 4.65
C VAL A 169 16.05 6.51 4.40
N VAL A 170 15.93 7.08 3.20
CA VAL A 170 14.74 7.77 2.70
C VAL A 170 14.31 7.08 1.40
N VAL A 171 13.02 6.77 1.30
CA VAL A 171 12.39 6.38 0.05
C VAL A 171 11.30 7.39 -0.27
N ALA A 172 11.36 7.99 -1.45
CA ALA A 172 10.31 8.88 -1.95
C ALA A 172 9.81 8.38 -3.30
N CYS A 173 8.49 8.35 -3.50
CA CYS A 173 7.87 7.85 -4.72
C CYS A 173 6.96 8.87 -5.36
N GLN A 174 7.12 9.03 -6.68
CA GLN A 174 6.35 9.95 -7.51
C GLN A 174 5.65 9.20 -8.63
N GLY A 175 4.45 9.64 -8.99
CA GLY A 175 3.63 8.99 -10.02
C GLY A 175 2.62 9.95 -10.62
N ASP A 176 2.11 9.59 -11.79
CA ASP A 176 1.05 10.38 -12.43
C ASP A 176 -0.29 10.18 -11.72
N PHE A 177 -0.92 11.29 -11.36
CA PHE A 177 -2.30 11.35 -10.93
C PHE A 177 -3.04 12.39 -11.77
N LYS A 178 -3.84 11.93 -12.71
CA LYS A 178 -4.67 12.78 -13.60
C LYS A 178 -3.83 13.78 -14.41
N GLY A 179 -2.69 13.34 -14.94
CA GLY A 179 -1.79 14.16 -15.74
C GLY A 179 -0.89 15.09 -14.91
N GLN A 180 -0.90 14.97 -13.59
CA GLN A 180 0.01 15.68 -12.69
C GLN A 180 0.95 14.67 -12.03
N ASN A 181 2.26 14.92 -12.13
CA ASN A 181 3.24 14.17 -11.37
C ASN A 181 3.20 14.62 -9.90
N VAL A 182 2.88 13.69 -9.01
CA VAL A 182 2.72 13.94 -7.57
C VAL A 182 3.56 12.97 -6.75
N GLU A 183 4.13 13.44 -5.64
CA GLU A 183 4.68 12.55 -4.62
C GLU A 183 3.52 11.87 -3.88
N PHE A 184 3.38 10.56 -4.08
CA PHE A 184 2.29 9.80 -3.47
C PHE A 184 2.70 9.13 -2.16
N GLY A 185 3.99 9.12 -1.84
CA GLY A 185 4.44 8.71 -0.53
C GLY A 185 5.95 8.78 -0.33
N ARG A 186 6.31 8.91 0.95
CA ARG A 186 7.68 8.93 1.44
C ARG A 186 7.77 8.12 2.73
N ALA A 187 8.86 7.40 2.91
CA ALA A 187 9.19 6.68 4.12
C ALA A 187 10.64 6.94 4.52
N GLU A 188 10.89 7.03 5.81
CA GLU A 188 12.22 7.30 6.37
C GLU A 188 12.47 6.40 7.56
N GLN A 189 13.68 5.83 7.64
CA GLN A 189 14.08 4.98 8.75
C GLN A 189 15.61 4.97 8.88
N ASP A 190 16.12 4.91 10.12
CA ASP A 190 17.53 4.72 10.38
C ASP A 190 17.89 3.22 10.46
N VAL A 191 19.05 2.85 9.91
CA VAL A 191 19.59 1.48 9.90
C VAL A 191 20.99 1.50 10.47
N SER A 192 21.22 0.75 11.53
CA SER A 192 22.51 0.72 12.22
C SER A 192 23.25 -0.60 12.04
N GLY A 193 24.58 -0.46 12.02
CA GLY A 193 25.56 -1.51 11.91
C GLY A 193 25.94 -2.12 13.24
#